data_AF-A0A840G1R0-F1
#
_entry.id   AF-A0A840G1R0-F1
#
_cell.length_a   1.000
_cell.length_b   1.000
_cell.length_c   1.000
_cell.angle_alpha   90.00
_cell.angle_beta   90.00
_cell.angle_gamma   90.00
#
_symmetry.space_group_name_H-M   'P 1'
#
loop_
_entity.id
_entity.type
_entity.pdbx_description
1 polymer ?
#
loop_
_entity_poly.entity_id
_entity_poly.type
_entity_poly.pdbx_seq_one_letter_code
_entity_poly.pdbx_strand_id
1 'polypeptide(L)'
;MTPNNIIDACNELVDADLGVLGARCPHCQGYFEIQPENGQLKLGYCAGKATASFEVAHSLTFAGLEVVRQESPPALLLSAGELRWQFEEQA
;
A
#
# COMPACT_ATOMS: atom_id res chain seq x y z
N MET A 1 -11.31 7.30 8.90
CA MET A 1 -10.86 6.07 8.23
C MET A 1 -9.77 5.46 9.10
N THR A 2 -9.86 4.18 9.45
CA THR A 2 -8.79 3.50 10.23
C THR A 2 -7.71 2.97 9.28
N PRO A 3 -6.49 2.63 9.77
CA PRO A 3 -5.48 1.98 8.95
C PRO A 3 -5.97 0.69 8.27
N ASN A 4 -6.75 -0.13 8.98
CA ASN A 4 -7.37 -1.33 8.39
C ASN A 4 -8.26 -0.98 7.20
N ASN A 5 -9.15 0.02 7.37
CA ASN A 5 -10.04 0.43 6.27
C ASN A 5 -9.30 1.00 5.06
N ILE A 6 -8.08 1.50 5.25
CA ILE A 6 -7.23 1.95 4.15
C ILE A 6 -6.71 0.76 3.35
N ILE A 7 -6.19 -0.27 4.02
CA ILE A 7 -5.70 -1.49 3.36
C ILE A 7 -6.86 -2.25 2.70
N ASP A 8 -8.01 -2.34 3.37
CA ASP A 8 -9.21 -2.97 2.80
C ASP A 8 -9.74 -2.25 1.54
N ALA A 9 -9.38 -0.97 1.37
CA ALA A 9 -9.73 -0.17 0.20
C ALA A 9 -8.70 -0.28 -0.93
N CYS A 10 -7.57 -0.96 -0.72
CA CYS A 10 -6.59 -1.25 -1.75
C CYS A 10 -7.11 -2.34 -2.70
N ASN A 11 -6.89 -2.14 -3.99
CA ASN A 11 -7.38 -3.05 -5.03
C ASN A 11 -6.26 -3.63 -5.91
N GLU A 12 -5.07 -3.02 -5.92
CA GLU A 12 -3.99 -3.41 -6.81
C GLU A 12 -2.60 -3.00 -6.25
N LEU A 13 -1.57 -3.77 -6.62
CA LEU A 13 -0.17 -3.38 -6.48
C LEU A 13 0.22 -2.58 -7.73
N VAL A 14 0.40 -1.27 -7.58
CA VAL A 14 0.64 -0.32 -8.69
C VAL A 14 2.11 -0.28 -9.07
N ASP A 15 2.99 -0.49 -8.10
CA ASP A 15 4.44 -0.56 -8.30
C ASP A 15 5.03 -1.57 -7.31
N ALA A 16 5.45 -2.73 -7.81
CA ALA A 16 6.00 -3.80 -6.98
C ALA A 16 7.39 -3.45 -6.40
N ASP A 17 8.20 -2.71 -7.16
CA ASP A 17 9.54 -2.29 -6.78
C ASP A 17 9.50 -1.27 -5.63
N LEU A 18 8.51 -0.39 -5.62
CA LEU A 18 8.27 0.56 -4.55
C LEU A 18 7.33 0.03 -3.47
N GLY A 19 6.59 -1.04 -3.74
CA GLY A 19 5.58 -1.60 -2.83
C GLY A 19 4.41 -0.64 -2.67
N VAL A 20 3.99 0.01 -3.75
CA VAL A 20 2.90 1.01 -3.74
C VAL A 20 1.59 0.35 -4.13
N LEU A 21 0.58 0.53 -3.28
CA LEU A 21 -0.77 0.05 -3.51
C LEU A 21 -1.67 1.19 -3.98
N GLY A 22 -2.51 0.88 -4.95
CA GLY A 22 -3.61 1.73 -5.39
C GLY A 22 -4.83 1.44 -4.54
N ALA A 23 -5.56 2.50 -4.18
CA ALA A 23 -6.78 2.39 -3.40
C ALA A 23 -7.86 3.35 -3.90
N ARG A 24 -9.12 2.99 -3.68
CA ARG A 24 -10.27 3.87 -3.89
C ARG A 24 -11.02 4.09 -2.61
N CYS A 25 -11.18 5.35 -2.22
CA CYS A 25 -11.89 5.69 -0.99
C CYS A 25 -13.36 5.22 -1.10
N PRO A 26 -13.86 4.39 -0.16
CA PRO A 26 -15.22 3.85 -0.26
C PRO A 26 -16.30 4.94 -0.16
N HIS A 27 -15.98 6.10 0.41
CA HIS A 27 -16.92 7.21 0.59
C HIS A 27 -16.99 8.17 -0.59
N CYS A 28 -15.84 8.62 -1.11
CA CYS A 28 -15.79 9.63 -2.17
C CYS A 28 -15.37 9.07 -3.53
N GLN A 29 -15.00 7.79 -3.60
CA GLN A 29 -14.50 7.11 -4.81
C GLN A 29 -13.23 7.74 -5.41
N GLY A 30 -12.60 8.66 -4.70
CA GLY A 30 -11.31 9.24 -5.06
C GLY A 30 -10.21 8.18 -5.01
N TYR A 31 -9.34 8.22 -6.01
CA TYR A 31 -8.14 7.39 -6.08
C TYR A 31 -7.03 7.99 -5.21
N PHE A 32 -6.27 7.14 -4.53
CA PHE A 32 -5.09 7.52 -3.79
C PHE A 32 -4.10 6.34 -3.71
N GLU A 33 -2.84 6.66 -3.45
CA GLU A 33 -1.77 5.69 -3.36
C GLU A 33 -1.25 5.59 -1.92
N ILE A 34 -0.87 4.38 -1.54
CA ILE A 34 -0.24 4.12 -0.25
C ILE A 34 1.01 3.27 -0.40
N GLN A 35 1.96 3.48 0.50
CA GLN A 35 3.14 2.64 0.67
C GLN A 35 3.14 2.10 2.10
N PRO A 36 2.72 0.84 2.32
CA PRO A 36 2.80 0.21 3.63
C PRO A 36 4.25 -0.07 3.99
N GLU A 37 4.59 0.17 5.26
CA GLU A 37 5.86 -0.19 5.87
C GLU A 37 5.61 -0.80 7.26
N ASN A 38 6.61 -1.50 7.80
CA ASN A 38 6.47 -2.08 9.13
C ASN A 38 6.09 -1.00 10.16
N GLY A 39 4.93 -1.18 10.80
CA GLY A 39 4.40 -0.26 11.81
C GLY A 39 3.66 0.98 11.29
N GLN A 40 3.52 1.20 9.97
CA GLN A 40 2.88 2.42 9.45
C GLN A 40 2.34 2.31 8.01
N LEU A 41 1.42 3.20 7.67
CA LEU A 41 0.98 3.44 6.30
C LEU A 41 1.38 4.84 5.86
N LYS A 42 2.07 4.96 4.73
CA LYS A 42 2.36 6.23 4.08
C LYS A 42 1.33 6.46 2.98
N LEU A 43 0.70 7.62 2.95
CA LEU A 43 -0.18 8.07 1.88
C LEU A 43 0.56 9.13 1.08
N GLY A 44 0.49 9.04 -0.25
CA GLY A 44 1.37 9.84 -1.09
C GLY A 44 1.08 9.67 -2.57
N TYR A 45 2.09 9.92 -3.38
CA TYR A 45 2.04 9.75 -4.84
C TYR A 45 3.41 9.34 -5.40
N CYS A 46 3.42 8.55 -6.47
CA CYS A 46 4.64 8.27 -7.23
C CYS A 46 5.09 9.51 -8.03
N ALA A 47 6.32 9.98 -7.78
CA ALA A 47 6.93 11.11 -8.48
C ALA A 47 7.95 10.65 -9.54
N GLY A 48 7.67 10.99 -10.81
CA GLY A 48 8.63 11.02 -11.92
C GLY A 48 8.84 9.71 -12.69
N LYS A 49 9.05 9.82 -14.01
CA LYS A 49 9.31 8.69 -14.93
C LYS A 49 10.77 8.18 -14.94
N ALA A 50 11.71 8.90 -14.33
CA ALA A 50 13.15 8.63 -14.47
C ALA A 50 13.79 7.96 -13.24
N THR A 51 13.27 8.23 -12.05
CA THR A 51 13.61 7.52 -10.81
C THR A 51 12.31 7.40 -10.03
N ALA A 52 11.68 6.22 -10.09
CA ALA A 52 10.45 5.97 -9.36
C ALA A 52 10.71 6.24 -7.87
N SER A 53 10.04 7.25 -7.32
CA SER A 53 10.13 7.62 -5.91
C SER A 53 8.72 7.87 -5.40
N PHE A 54 8.46 7.54 -4.14
CA PHE A 54 7.17 7.77 -3.51
C PHE A 54 7.24 8.99 -2.59
N GLU A 55 6.50 10.03 -2.93
CA GLU A 55 6.42 11.27 -2.16
C GLU A 55 5.31 11.16 -1.11
N VAL A 56 5.71 11.23 0.16
CA VAL A 56 4.79 11.03 1.29
C VAL A 56 4.10 12.34 1.64
N ALA A 57 2.77 12.37 1.52
CA ALA A 57 1.94 13.49 1.94
C ALA A 57 1.46 13.33 3.40
N HIS A 58 1.22 12.09 3.84
CA HIS A 58 0.73 11.80 5.17
C HIS A 58 1.21 10.43 5.66
N SER A 59 1.30 10.24 6.97
CA SER A 59 1.67 8.95 7.56
C SER A 59 0.75 8.63 8.74
N LEU A 60 0.32 7.39 8.80
CA LEU A 60 -0.55 6.85 9.84
C LEU A 60 0.18 5.73 10.56
N THR A 61 0.26 5.81 11.89
CA THR A 61 0.76 4.71 12.69
C THR A 61 -0.18 3.51 12.56
N PHE A 62 0.41 2.35 12.30
CA PHE A 62 -0.27 1.06 12.30
C PHE A 62 0.61 0.05 13.05
N ALA A 63 0.56 0.12 14.38
CA ALA A 63 1.34 -0.75 15.24
C ALA A 63 1.02 -2.23 14.96
N GLY A 64 2.08 -3.03 14.75
CA GLY A 64 1.97 -4.46 14.44
C GLY A 64 1.72 -4.78 12.97
N LEU A 65 1.72 -3.79 12.07
CA LEU A 65 1.78 -4.04 10.63
C LEU A 65 3.14 -4.60 10.25
N GLU A 66 3.14 -5.74 9.59
CA GLU A 66 4.31 -6.37 8.96
C GLU A 66 4.09 -6.42 7.45
N VAL A 67 5.16 -6.15 6.71
CA VAL A 67 5.18 -6.06 5.25
C VAL A 67 6.26 -6.98 4.71
N VAL A 68 5.87 -7.92 3.85
CA VAL A 68 6.77 -8.84 3.17
C VAL A 68 6.60 -8.68 1.66
N ARG A 69 7.72 -8.45 0.97
CA ARG A 69 7.78 -8.44 -0.49
C ARG A 69 8.14 -9.83 -0.98
N GLN A 70 7.35 -10.35 -1.91
CA GLN A 70 7.61 -11.59 -2.60
C GLN A 70 8.03 -11.27 -4.03
N GLU A 71 9.15 -11.83 -4.49
CA GLU A 71 9.70 -11.54 -5.83
C GLU A 71 9.10 -12.42 -6.94
N SER A 72 8.56 -13.60 -6.62
CA SER A 72 8.05 -14.54 -7.61
C SER A 72 6.86 -15.37 -7.08
N PRO A 73 5.63 -15.16 -7.61
CA PRO A 73 5.21 -13.98 -8.36
C PRO A 73 5.38 -12.69 -7.55
N PRO A 74 5.55 -11.51 -8.19
CA PRO A 74 5.59 -10.22 -7.52
C PRO A 74 4.31 -9.99 -6.69
N ALA A 75 4.47 -9.92 -5.37
CA ALA A 75 3.36 -9.67 -4.47
C ALA A 75 3.81 -8.91 -3.21
N LEU A 76 2.86 -8.20 -2.62
CA LEU A 76 3.00 -7.53 -1.34
C LEU A 76 2.08 -8.21 -0.33
N LEU A 77 2.68 -8.87 0.66
CA LEU A 77 1.98 -9.57 1.73
C LEU A 77 1.99 -8.68 2.98
N LEU A 78 0.80 -8.38 3.50
CA LEU A 78 0.64 -7.56 4.69
C LEU A 78 -0.01 -8.38 5.82
N SER A 79 0.44 -8.17 7.04
CA SER A 79 -0.16 -8.79 8.22
C SER A 79 -0.25 -7.85 9.41
N ALA A 80 -1.35 -7.91 10.16
CA ALA A 80 -1.51 -7.22 11.44
C ALA A 80 -2.39 -8.05 12.38
N GLY A 81 -1.79 -8.65 13.41
CA GLY A 81 -2.51 -9.56 14.32
C GLY A 81 -3.02 -10.80 13.58
N GLU A 82 -4.34 -10.97 13.50
CA GLU A 82 -5.00 -12.06 12.76
C GLU A 82 -5.33 -11.69 11.29
N LEU A 83 -5.21 -10.41 10.93
CA LEU A 83 -5.57 -9.93 9.58
C LEU A 83 -4.42 -10.15 8.59
N ARG A 84 -4.76 -10.56 7.37
CA ARG A 84 -3.82 -10.84 6.27
C ARG A 84 -4.36 -10.25 4.97
N TRP A 85 -3.48 -9.63 4.20
CA TRP A 85 -3.77 -9.12 2.86
C TRP A 85 -2.66 -9.54 1.90
N GLN A 86 -3.03 -9.73 0.64
CA GLN A 86 -2.12 -10.04 -0.45
C GLN A 86 -2.51 -9.20 -1.66
N PHE A 87 -1.53 -8.49 -2.21
CA PHE A 87 -1.69 -7.67 -3.40
C PHE A 87 -0.71 -8.15 -4.46
N GLU A 88 -1.23 -8.43 -5.64
CA GLU A 88 -0.46 -8.90 -6.80
C GLU A 88 -0.42 -7.79 -7.85
N GLU A 89 0.67 -7.75 -8.61
CA GLU A 89 0.77 -6.87 -9.77
C GLU A 89 -0.20 -7.36 -10.86
N GLN A 90 -1.11 -6.51 -11.32
CA GLN A 90 -2.02 -6.88 -12.40
C GLN A 90 -1.26 -6.82 -13.73
N ALA A 91 -1.27 -7.94 -14.45
CA ALA A 91 -0.58 -8.13 -15.74
C ALA A 91 -1.15 -7.28 -16.89
#